data_AF-A0A963NT53-F1
#
_entry.id   AF-A0A963NT53-F1
#
_cell.length_a   1.000
_cell.length_b   1.000
_cell.length_c   1.000
_cell.angle_alpha   90.00
_cell.angle_beta   90.00
_cell.angle_gamma   90.00
#
_symmetry.space_group_name_H-M   'P 1'
#
loop_
_entity.id
_entity.type
_entity.pdbx_description
1 polymer ?
#
loop_
_entity_poly.entity_id
_entity_poly.type
_entity_poly.pdbx_seq_one_letter_code
_entity_poly.pdbx_strand_id
1 'polypeptide(L)' 'MLVFDILKKTPYQQHPIRFSYHLTEKGRSLAPLLKETMNWGLAHISQTDAKIKIDWQA' A
#
# COMPACT_ATOMS: atom_id res chain seq x y z
N MET A 1 11.92 -1.23 -1.09
CA MET A 1 10.79 -2.18 -1.04
C MET A 1 11.04 -3.48 -1.79
N LEU A 2 11.63 -3.48 -3.00
CA LEU A 2 11.94 -4.73 -3.73
C LEU A 2 12.88 -5.66 -2.93
N VAL A 3 13.81 -5.10 -2.17
CA VAL A 3 14.76 -5.85 -1.31
C VAL A 3 14.08 -6.61 -0.17
N PHE A 4 12.87 -6.18 0.26
CA PHE A 4 12.14 -6.79 1.37
C PHE A 4 11.01 -7.71 0.91
N ASP A 5 10.90 -7.94 -0.41
CA ASP A 5 9.82 -8.73 -1.03
C ASP A 5 8.42 -8.21 -0.69
N ILE A 6 8.26 -6.88 -0.67
CA ILE A 6 6.97 -6.21 -0.40
C ILE A 6 6.28 -5.84 -1.73
N LEU A 7 7.08 -5.52 -2.75
CA LEU A 7 6.61 -5.17 -4.09
C LEU A 7 7.26 -6.08 -5.11
N LYS A 8 6.47 -6.52 -6.10
CA LYS A 8 6.93 -7.19 -7.32
C LYS A 8 6.96 -6.18 -8.45
N LYS A 9 8.11 -6.07 -9.11
CA LYS A 9 8.31 -5.23 -10.30
C LYS A 9 8.17 -6.09 -11.54
N THR A 10 7.16 -5.84 -12.36
CA THR A 10 6.91 -6.59 -13.60
C THR A 10 7.01 -5.64 -14.80
N PRO A 11 7.88 -5.91 -15.79
CA PRO A 11 7.87 -5.15 -17.04
C PRO A 11 6.60 -5.51 -17.84
N TYR A 12 5.81 -4.51 -18.21
CA TYR A 12 4.59 -4.70 -19.00
C TYR A 12 4.64 -4.08 -20.39
N GLN A 13 5.61 -3.18 -20.62
CA GLN A 13 5.87 -2.58 -21.92
C GLN A 13 7.38 -2.54 -22.13
N GLN A 14 7.85 -2.83 -23.35
CA GLN A 14 9.28 -2.86 -23.68
C GLN A 14 9.77 -1.62 -24.44
N HIS A 15 8.89 -0.85 -25.09
CA HIS A 15 9.27 0.37 -25.82
C HIS A 15 8.24 1.50 -25.66
N PRO A 16 8.51 2.53 -24.83
CA PRO A 16 9.52 2.59 -23.76
C PRO A 16 9.29 1.53 -22.67
N ILE A 17 10.35 1.11 -21.97
CA ILE A 17 10.24 0.14 -20.88
C ILE A 17 9.39 0.72 -19.75
N ARG A 18 8.25 0.10 -19.45
CA ARG A 18 7.39 0.47 -18.31
C ARG A 18 7.21 -0.71 -17.38
N PHE A 19 7.26 -0.39 -16.09
CA PHE A 19 7.14 -1.35 -15.01
C PHE A 19 5.88 -1.11 -14.22
N SER A 20 5.18 -2.17 -13.89
CA SER A 20 4.08 -2.18 -12.93
C SER A 20 4.61 -2.69 -11.59
N TYR A 21 4.17 -2.04 -10.52
CA TYR A 21 4.51 -2.42 -9.16
C TYR A 21 3.26 -2.99 -8.50
N HIS A 22 3.32 -4.26 -8.14
CA HIS A 22 2.23 -4.94 -7.46
C HIS A 22 2.69 -5.34 -6.06
N LEU A 23 1.79 -5.24 -5.07
CA LEU A 23 2.05 -5.79 -3.74
C LEU A 23 2.19 -7.31 -3.84
N THR A 24 3.24 -7.83 -3.23
CA THR A 24 3.40 -9.27 -2.98
C THR A 24 2.43 -9.70 -1.87
N GLU A 25 2.29 -11.01 -1.65
CA GLU A 25 1.50 -11.52 -0.52
C GLU A 25 2.01 -10.99 0.82
N LYS A 26 3.34 -10.97 1.00
CA LYS A 26 4.00 -10.35 2.15
C LYS A 26 3.76 -8.85 2.26
N GLY A 27 3.68 -8.13 1.15
CA GLY A 27 3.30 -6.72 1.14
C GLY A 27 1.84 -6.51 1.55
N ARG A 28 0.94 -7.38 1.09
CA ARG A 28 -0.49 -7.36 1.46
C ARG A 28 -0.72 -7.67 2.94
N SER A 29 0.09 -8.55 3.55
CA SER A 29 -0.02 -8.86 4.97
C SER A 29 0.33 -7.69 5.90
N LEU A 30 0.91 -6.60 5.39
CA LEU A 30 1.15 -5.36 6.15
C LEU A 30 -0.08 -4.45 6.25
N ALA A 31 -1.13 -4.70 5.46
CA ALA A 31 -2.36 -3.91 5.47
C ALA A 31 -2.95 -3.69 6.88
N PRO A 32 -3.12 -4.71 7.76
CA PRO A 32 -3.65 -4.48 9.10
C PRO A 32 -2.77 -3.58 9.97
N LEU A 33 -1.44 -3.69 9.86
CA LEU A 33 -0.51 -2.85 10.65
C LEU A 33 -0.62 -1.36 10.24
N LEU A 34 -0.67 -1.11 8.93
CA LEU A 34 -0.86 0.24 8.40
C LEU A 34 -2.22 0.81 8.82
N LYS A 35 -3.25 -0.03 8.85
CA LYS A 35 -4.58 0.36 9.33
C LYS A 35 -4.57 0.80 10.78
N GLU A 36 -3.94 0.03 11.67
CA GLU A 36 -3.87 0.43 13.09
C GLU A 36 -3.06 1.70 13.31
N THR A 37 -1.98 1.88 12.53
CA THR A 37 -1.21 3.12 12.54
C THR A 37 -2.07 4.32 12.12
N MET A 38 -2.91 4.14 11.11
CA MET A 38 -3.86 5.16 10.65
C MET A 38 -4.95 5.43 11.68
N ASN A 39 -5.54 4.39 12.30
CA ASN A 39 -6.53 4.52 13.37
C ASN A 39 -5.98 5.34 14.54
N TRP A 40 -4.75 5.02 14.96
CA TRP A 40 -4.06 5.77 16.00
C TRP A 40 -3.87 7.24 15.60
N GLY A 41 -3.44 7.51 14.36
CA GLY A 41 -3.28 8.86 13.84
C GLY A 41 -4.59 9.65 13.84
N LEU A 42 -5.70 9.02 13.44
CA LEU A 42 -7.03 9.63 13.47
C LEU A 42 -7.49 9.96 14.89
N ALA A 43 -7.16 9.12 15.86
CA ALA A 43 -7.53 9.34 17.25
C ALA A 43 -6.73 10.46 17.94
N HIS A 44 -5.50 10.76 17.47
CA HIS A 44 -4.57 11.64 18.18
C HIS A 44 -4.12 12.88 17.40
N ILE A 45 -4.39 12.97 16.10
CA ILE A 45 -3.99 14.10 15.25
C ILE A 45 -5.24 14.92 14.88
N SER A 46 -5.42 16.04 15.57
CA SER A 46 -6.60 16.90 15.62
C SER A 46 -7.05 17.56 14.30
N GLN A 47 -6.31 17.36 13.20
CA GLN A 47 -6.63 17.91 11.86
C GLN A 47 -6.82 16.82 10.79
N THR A 48 -6.98 15.56 11.20
CA THR A 48 -7.09 14.46 10.24
C THR A 48 -8.56 14.18 9.91
N ASP A 49 -9.13 14.97 9.00
CA ASP A 49 -10.48 14.74 8.46
C ASP A 49 -10.41 13.68 7.35
N ALA A 50 -10.06 12.44 7.71
CA ALA A 50 -9.96 11.35 6.75
C ALA A 50 -11.31 10.66 6.59
N LYS A 51 -12.19 11.23 5.75
CA LYS A 51 -13.29 10.46 5.12
C LYS A 51 -12.72 9.50 4.08
N ILE A 52 -11.89 8.57 4.51
CA ILE A 52 -11.29 7.58 3.63
C ILE A 52 -12.08 6.28 3.80
N LYS A 53 -13.11 6.10 2.98
CA LYS A 53 -13.66 4.77 2.69
C LYS A 53 -12.67 4.08 1.77
N ILE A 54 -11.65 3.41 2.30
CA ILE A 54 -10.96 2.41 1.47
C ILE A 54 -11.66 1.07 1.66
N ASP A 55 -12.30 0.62 0.59
CA ASP A 55 -12.62 -0.80 0.43
C ASP A 55 -11.35 -1.49 -0.08
N TRP A 56 -10.74 -2.29 0.79
CA TRP A 56 -9.51 -3.03 0.50
C TRP A 56 -9.78 -4.45 -0.01
N GLN A 57 -11.04 -4.79 -0.32
CA GLN A 57 -11.42 -6.07 -0.91
C GLN A 57 -11.68 -5.90 -2.41
N ALA A 58 -10.60 -5.88 -3.21
CA ALA A 58 -10.65 -6.09 -4.66
C ALA A 58 -9.43 -6.91 -5.12
#